data_AF-S4RJ59-F1
#
_entry.id   AF-S4RJ59-F1
#
_cell.length_a   1.000
_cell.length_b   1.000
_cell.length_c   1.000
_cell.angle_alpha   90.00
_cell.angle_beta   90.00
_cell.angle_gamma   90.00
#
_symmetry.space_group_name_H-M   'P 1'
#
loop_
_entity.id
_entity.type
_entity.pdbx_description
1 polymer ?
#
loop_
_entity_poly.entity_id
_entity_poly.type
_entity_poly.pdbx_seq_one_letter_code
_entity_poly.pdbx_strand_id
1 'polypeptide(L)'
;MEQQRAYEILKKGIASLDFEGSAVPSELLLTGDEAFPVVVNGSHQVLIAASRYGKGRLVALGHESYLESPKFAKFLVNAVTWLRQGAPRGHVSVIHKLEGLKKILDGNGIKAGVSEKADKSDAVHCMTTFSSSTKEEEELSRDLVAFVKSGGGLLIGGQAWNWGSHNKGKDAMSHFPANKISGVAGVYFMAHTGNKGVFKIKEYIPANSTILRQNIHWTNDYKRLVAGVTAFTVEGNPSQLVAHGSTAFPVVVDLNNRTLIAAARYGEGRVVVLSHEGQMGTEAMRPFILNAVRWLDAERHGKVGVSGVKGLNEMLGKEGFSSAATDFRPGLSVFCCGAYINMPAQELHEFVAEGGGLMIGGHAWLWASKNPGKSVLTENPGNKIVNKFGISILGAGISGGSFTPITLKEGTAPFNVRYAACHLVKHL
;
A
#
# COMPACT_ATOMS: atom_id res chain seq x y z
N MET A 1 2.63 13.32 -15.21
CA MET A 1 3.15 13.19 -16.60
C MET A 1 3.61 11.77 -16.93
N GLU A 2 4.34 11.09 -16.05
CA GLU A 2 4.88 9.74 -16.34
C GLU A 2 3.80 8.65 -16.45
N GLN A 3 2.83 8.63 -15.53
CA GLN A 3 1.68 7.70 -15.59
C GLN A 3 0.88 7.85 -16.89
N GLN A 4 0.63 9.09 -17.36
CA GLN A 4 -0.08 9.29 -18.62
C GLN A 4 0.71 8.71 -19.80
N ARG A 5 2.04 8.88 -19.84
CA ARG A 5 2.87 8.26 -20.89
C ARG A 5 2.80 6.74 -20.84
N ALA A 6 2.84 6.16 -19.64
CA ALA A 6 2.66 4.73 -19.45
C ALA A 6 1.27 4.26 -19.95
N TYR A 7 0.21 4.99 -19.59
CA TYR A 7 -1.15 4.72 -20.04
C TYR A 7 -1.27 4.75 -21.57
N GLU A 8 -0.70 5.76 -22.25
CA GLU A 8 -0.67 5.86 -23.71
C GLU A 8 -0.02 4.64 -24.37
N ILE A 9 1.08 4.13 -23.79
CA ILE A 9 1.73 2.91 -24.29
C ILE A 9 0.81 1.71 -24.11
N LEU A 10 0.22 1.55 -22.92
CA LEU A 10 -0.63 0.41 -22.57
C LEU A 10 -1.89 0.32 -23.45
N LYS A 11 -2.58 1.44 -23.71
CA LYS A 11 -3.80 1.46 -24.53
C LYS A 11 -3.57 1.48 -26.04
N LYS A 12 -2.32 1.62 -26.50
CA LYS A 12 -2.00 1.92 -27.91
C LYS A 12 -2.70 0.95 -28.88
N GLY A 13 -3.60 1.49 -29.71
CA GLY A 13 -4.32 0.73 -30.73
C GLY A 13 -5.43 -0.19 -30.18
N ILE A 14 -5.96 0.09 -28.98
CA ILE A 14 -7.00 -0.70 -28.34
C ILE A 14 -8.21 0.20 -28.07
N ALA A 15 -9.34 -0.10 -28.73
CA ALA A 15 -10.59 0.62 -28.51
C ALA A 15 -11.37 0.08 -27.29
N SER A 16 -11.35 -1.24 -27.12
CA SER A 16 -12.03 -1.94 -26.02
C SER A 16 -11.35 -3.25 -25.70
N LEU A 17 -11.58 -3.75 -24.48
CA LEU A 17 -11.20 -5.09 -24.04
C LEU A 17 -12.44 -5.86 -23.61
N ASP A 18 -12.48 -7.13 -23.98
CA ASP A 18 -13.61 -8.03 -23.78
C ASP A 18 -13.32 -8.99 -22.61
N PHE A 19 -13.99 -8.75 -21.48
CA PHE A 19 -13.94 -9.55 -20.25
C PHE A 19 -15.11 -10.56 -20.18
N GLU A 20 -15.81 -10.81 -21.28
CA GLU A 20 -16.82 -11.87 -21.34
C GLU A 20 -16.17 -13.26 -21.43
N GLY A 21 -16.96 -14.30 -21.17
CA GLY A 21 -16.50 -15.69 -21.07
C GLY A 21 -16.64 -16.25 -19.65
N SER A 22 -15.94 -17.36 -19.39
CA SER A 22 -16.01 -18.09 -18.12
C SER A 22 -15.20 -17.44 -16.99
N ALA A 23 -14.12 -16.74 -17.32
CA ALA A 23 -13.26 -16.08 -16.35
C ALA A 23 -13.98 -14.93 -15.64
N VAL A 24 -13.84 -14.86 -14.31
CA VAL A 24 -14.40 -13.78 -13.49
C VAL A 24 -13.25 -13.00 -12.85
N PRO A 25 -13.05 -11.71 -13.18
CA PRO A 25 -11.95 -10.94 -12.61
C PRO A 25 -12.17 -10.69 -11.12
N SER A 26 -11.09 -10.55 -10.37
CA SER A 26 -11.07 -9.84 -9.09
C SER A 26 -11.05 -8.35 -9.34
N GLU A 27 -11.70 -7.60 -8.46
CA GLU A 27 -11.50 -6.15 -8.37
C GLU A 27 -10.10 -5.84 -7.84
N LEU A 28 -9.44 -4.85 -8.43
CA LEU A 28 -8.15 -4.35 -7.98
C LEU A 28 -8.33 -3.08 -7.13
N LEU A 29 -7.71 -3.05 -5.96
CA LEU A 29 -7.61 -1.87 -5.11
C LEU A 29 -6.27 -1.17 -5.35
N LEU A 30 -6.33 0.15 -5.59
CA LEU A 30 -5.15 0.97 -5.82
C LEU A 30 -4.94 1.94 -4.67
N THR A 31 -3.79 1.82 -4.00
CA THR A 31 -3.41 2.62 -2.82
C THR A 31 -2.12 3.41 -3.02
N GLY A 32 -1.31 3.03 -4.02
CA GLY A 32 -0.03 3.68 -4.33
C GLY A 32 -0.20 4.96 -5.12
N ASP A 33 0.68 5.93 -4.88
CA ASP A 33 0.80 7.18 -5.64
C ASP A 33 1.23 6.94 -7.11
N GLU A 34 2.06 5.93 -7.35
CA GLU A 34 2.46 5.50 -8.69
C GLU A 34 1.44 4.57 -9.37
N ALA A 35 0.48 4.03 -8.62
CA ALA A 35 -0.51 3.07 -9.13
C ALA A 35 -1.65 3.79 -9.87
N PHE A 36 -2.00 3.29 -11.06
CA PHE A 36 -3.09 3.85 -11.86
C PHE A 36 -3.93 2.77 -12.54
N PRO A 37 -5.24 3.00 -12.71
CA PRO A 37 -6.10 2.06 -13.39
C PRO A 37 -5.87 2.12 -14.91
N VAL A 38 -5.88 0.95 -15.54
CA VAL A 38 -5.82 0.83 -17.01
C VAL A 38 -7.22 0.57 -17.56
N VAL A 39 -7.96 -0.33 -16.91
CA VAL A 39 -9.36 -0.66 -17.24
C VAL A 39 -10.23 -0.53 -16.01
N VAL A 40 -11.32 0.23 -16.14
CA VAL A 40 -12.36 0.40 -15.13
C VAL A 40 -13.71 0.07 -15.77
N ASN A 41 -14.51 -0.76 -15.10
CA ASN A 41 -15.84 -1.11 -15.58
C ASN A 41 -16.90 -0.03 -15.27
N GLY A 42 -18.13 -0.24 -15.75
CA GLY A 42 -19.24 0.70 -15.52
C GLY A 42 -19.65 0.87 -14.04
N SER A 43 -19.23 -0.03 -13.15
CA SER A 43 -19.45 0.03 -11.70
C SER A 43 -18.25 0.59 -10.94
N HIS A 44 -17.33 1.26 -11.66
CA HIS A 44 -16.11 1.83 -11.13
C HIS A 44 -15.14 0.80 -10.52
N GLN A 45 -15.17 -0.46 -10.93
CA GLN A 45 -14.19 -1.46 -10.44
C GLN A 45 -12.98 -1.49 -11.38
N VAL A 46 -11.78 -1.46 -10.82
CA VAL A 46 -10.54 -1.61 -11.58
C VAL A 46 -10.32 -3.08 -11.88
N LEU A 47 -10.13 -3.43 -13.16
CA LEU A 47 -9.90 -4.81 -13.61
C LEU A 47 -8.46 -5.05 -14.09
N ILE A 48 -7.80 -3.99 -14.54
CA ILE A 48 -6.38 -3.98 -14.91
C ILE A 48 -5.77 -2.72 -14.33
N ALA A 49 -4.60 -2.88 -13.70
CA ALA A 49 -3.85 -1.79 -13.11
C ALA A 49 -2.38 -1.86 -13.49
N ALA A 50 -1.72 -0.72 -13.44
CA ALA A 50 -0.28 -0.60 -13.64
C ALA A 50 0.33 0.27 -12.54
N SER A 51 1.58 0.01 -12.18
CA SER A 51 2.30 0.76 -11.15
C SER A 51 3.81 0.66 -11.34
N ARG A 52 4.55 1.37 -10.49
CA ARG A 52 6.01 1.33 -10.38
C ARG A 52 6.41 1.03 -8.96
N TYR A 53 7.54 0.34 -8.82
CA TYR A 53 8.18 0.13 -7.52
C TYR A 53 9.69 0.10 -7.70
N GLY A 54 10.41 0.90 -6.90
CA GLY A 54 11.82 1.18 -7.13
C GLY A 54 12.06 1.66 -8.56
N LYS A 55 12.91 0.94 -9.30
CA LYS A 55 13.22 1.23 -10.71
C LYS A 55 12.34 0.46 -11.70
N GLY A 56 11.59 -0.54 -11.23
CA GLY A 56 10.80 -1.43 -12.08
C GLY A 56 9.35 -1.01 -12.25
N ARG A 57 8.60 -1.92 -12.87
CA ARG A 57 7.22 -1.70 -13.33
C ARG A 57 6.38 -2.94 -13.09
N LEU A 58 5.09 -2.74 -12.90
CA LEU A 58 4.13 -3.81 -12.65
C LEU A 58 2.85 -3.58 -13.45
N VAL A 59 2.32 -4.64 -14.06
CA VAL A 59 0.96 -4.69 -14.62
C VAL A 59 0.23 -5.87 -14.00
N ALA A 60 -0.94 -5.62 -13.43
CA ALA A 60 -1.80 -6.62 -12.79
C ALA A 60 -3.13 -6.75 -13.55
N LEU A 61 -3.56 -7.99 -13.79
CA LEU A 61 -4.87 -8.32 -14.35
C LEU A 61 -5.65 -9.16 -13.36
N GLY A 62 -6.91 -8.80 -13.07
CA GLY A 62 -7.75 -9.47 -12.07
C GLY A 62 -8.08 -10.95 -12.33
N HIS A 63 -7.52 -11.58 -13.36
CA HIS A 63 -7.58 -13.03 -13.56
C HIS A 63 -6.45 -13.48 -14.48
N GLU A 64 -5.84 -14.62 -14.20
CA GLU A 64 -4.73 -15.19 -14.96
C GLU A 64 -5.11 -15.57 -16.40
N SER A 65 -6.33 -16.05 -16.64
CA SER A 65 -6.76 -16.47 -17.99
C SER A 65 -6.72 -15.34 -19.03
N TYR A 66 -6.77 -14.07 -18.60
CA TYR A 66 -6.64 -12.94 -19.53
C TYR A 66 -5.22 -12.80 -20.09
N LEU A 67 -4.21 -13.34 -19.40
CA LEU A 67 -2.84 -13.41 -19.90
C LEU A 67 -2.70 -14.37 -21.09
N GLU A 68 -3.61 -15.34 -21.23
CA GLU A 68 -3.56 -16.34 -22.31
C GLU A 68 -4.58 -16.06 -23.41
N SER A 69 -5.43 -15.04 -23.25
CA SER A 69 -6.53 -14.77 -24.16
C SER A 69 -6.09 -14.01 -25.40
N PRO A 70 -6.34 -14.52 -26.62
CA PRO A 70 -6.09 -13.77 -27.86
C PRO A 70 -6.83 -12.42 -27.93
N LYS A 71 -7.97 -12.29 -27.22
CA LYS A 71 -8.73 -11.03 -27.11
C LYS A 71 -7.91 -9.92 -26.45
N PHE A 72 -6.90 -10.28 -25.65
CA PHE A 72 -6.00 -9.36 -24.96
C PHE A 72 -4.64 -9.26 -25.64
N ALA A 73 -4.40 -9.95 -26.77
CA ALA A 73 -3.07 -10.07 -27.37
C ALA A 73 -2.36 -8.71 -27.58
N LYS A 74 -3.08 -7.72 -28.13
CA LYS A 74 -2.52 -6.38 -28.33
C LYS A 74 -2.16 -5.69 -27.02
N PHE A 75 -3.02 -5.81 -26.02
CA PHE A 75 -2.77 -5.28 -24.68
C PHE A 75 -1.54 -5.92 -24.04
N LEU A 76 -1.43 -7.25 -24.10
CA LEU A 76 -0.32 -8.00 -23.49
C LEU A 76 1.02 -7.61 -24.13
N VAL A 77 1.05 -7.45 -25.46
CA VAL A 77 2.25 -6.95 -26.18
C VAL A 77 2.61 -5.53 -25.73
N ASN A 78 1.63 -4.63 -25.61
CA ASN A 78 1.86 -3.28 -25.11
C ASN A 78 2.36 -3.29 -23.66
N ALA A 79 1.78 -4.12 -22.80
CA ALA A 79 2.16 -4.28 -21.40
C ALA A 79 3.62 -4.76 -21.27
N VAL A 80 4.00 -5.83 -21.96
CA VAL A 80 5.39 -6.32 -21.96
C VAL A 80 6.36 -5.27 -22.56
N THR A 81 5.92 -4.52 -23.57
CA THR A 81 6.72 -3.42 -24.15
C THR A 81 6.95 -2.28 -23.16
N TRP A 82 5.97 -1.95 -22.34
CA TRP A 82 6.13 -0.95 -21.28
C TRP A 82 6.97 -1.49 -20.11
N LEU A 83 6.74 -2.75 -19.71
CA LEU A 83 7.48 -3.39 -18.63
C LEU A 83 8.99 -3.46 -18.95
N ARG A 84 9.35 -3.80 -20.20
CA ARG A 84 10.75 -3.97 -20.60
C ARG A 84 11.57 -2.68 -20.72
N GLN A 85 10.98 -1.46 -20.69
CA GLN A 85 11.81 -0.27 -20.97
C GLN A 85 12.87 0.01 -19.89
N GLY A 86 12.81 -0.64 -18.72
CA GLY A 86 13.88 -0.61 -17.71
C GLY A 86 15.13 -1.40 -18.15
N ALA A 87 14.93 -2.46 -18.94
CA ALA A 87 15.99 -3.28 -19.52
C ALA A 87 15.64 -3.69 -20.96
N PRO A 88 15.74 -2.78 -21.96
CA PRO A 88 15.18 -3.03 -23.30
C PRO A 88 15.73 -4.24 -24.06
N ARG A 89 16.91 -4.75 -23.65
CA ARG A 89 17.59 -5.92 -24.22
C ARG A 89 17.49 -7.17 -23.34
N GLY A 90 16.90 -7.08 -22.16
CA GLY A 90 16.80 -8.23 -21.26
C GLY A 90 15.75 -9.24 -21.74
N HIS A 91 15.83 -10.45 -21.19
CA HIS A 91 14.97 -11.56 -21.59
C HIS A 91 13.54 -11.36 -21.08
N VAL A 92 12.56 -11.94 -21.79
CA VAL A 92 11.19 -12.05 -21.29
C VAL A 92 10.99 -13.49 -20.85
N SER A 93 10.74 -13.72 -19.57
CA SER A 93 10.42 -15.04 -19.03
C SER A 93 8.93 -15.17 -18.74
N VAL A 94 8.40 -16.36 -19.00
CA VAL A 94 6.98 -16.71 -18.82
C VAL A 94 6.92 -18.05 -18.11
N ILE A 95 6.12 -18.20 -17.06
CA ILE A 95 5.97 -19.50 -16.38
C ILE A 95 5.31 -20.54 -17.30
N HIS A 96 5.55 -21.84 -17.06
CA HIS A 96 5.04 -22.92 -17.90
C HIS A 96 3.52 -22.90 -18.11
N LYS A 97 2.76 -22.47 -17.08
CA LYS A 97 1.28 -22.40 -17.12
C LYS A 97 0.75 -21.34 -18.09
N LEU A 98 1.60 -20.47 -18.62
CA LEU A 98 1.22 -19.36 -19.50
C LEU A 98 1.75 -19.59 -20.94
N GLU A 99 1.62 -20.82 -21.45
CA GLU A 99 2.04 -21.16 -22.81
C GLU A 99 1.28 -20.32 -23.86
N GLY A 100 0.00 -20.00 -23.61
CA GLY A 100 -0.79 -19.10 -24.46
C GLY A 100 -0.18 -17.70 -24.56
N LEU A 101 0.27 -17.13 -23.43
CA LEU A 101 0.97 -15.84 -23.40
C LEU A 101 2.26 -15.89 -24.22
N LYS A 102 3.07 -16.95 -24.05
CA LYS A 102 4.31 -17.12 -24.81
C LYS A 102 4.04 -17.11 -26.32
N LYS A 103 3.02 -17.85 -26.78
CA LYS A 103 2.60 -17.87 -28.20
C LYS A 103 2.18 -16.49 -28.71
N ILE A 104 1.41 -15.75 -27.92
CA ILE A 104 1.00 -14.37 -28.23
C ILE A 104 2.24 -13.48 -28.41
N LEU A 105 3.21 -13.54 -27.49
CA LEU A 105 4.41 -12.71 -27.52
C LEU A 105 5.31 -13.07 -28.71
N ASP A 106 5.59 -14.37 -28.92
CA ASP A 106 6.43 -14.85 -30.00
C ASP A 106 5.85 -14.48 -31.37
N GLY A 107 4.54 -14.63 -31.55
CA GLY A 107 3.81 -14.25 -32.77
C GLY A 107 3.83 -12.74 -33.06
N ASN A 108 4.18 -11.91 -32.05
CA ASN A 108 4.31 -10.46 -32.16
C ASN A 108 5.78 -9.99 -32.06
N GLY A 109 6.74 -10.90 -32.25
CA GLY A 109 8.18 -10.57 -32.33
C GLY A 109 8.87 -10.35 -30.97
N ILE A 110 8.21 -10.68 -29.85
CA ILE A 110 8.81 -10.65 -28.51
C ILE A 110 9.17 -12.09 -28.13
N LYS A 111 10.45 -12.45 -28.24
CA LYS A 111 10.91 -13.80 -27.89
C LYS A 111 10.85 -14.01 -26.38
N ALA A 112 10.00 -14.93 -25.96
CA ALA A 112 9.83 -15.30 -24.55
C ALA A 112 10.41 -16.68 -24.25
N GLY A 113 11.20 -16.79 -23.18
CA GLY A 113 11.67 -18.05 -22.59
C GLY A 113 10.69 -18.58 -21.55
N VAL A 114 10.80 -19.86 -21.21
CA VAL A 114 10.01 -20.47 -20.13
C VAL A 114 10.87 -20.56 -18.87
N SER A 115 10.40 -19.99 -17.76
CA SER A 115 11.07 -20.06 -16.45
C SER A 115 10.06 -19.86 -15.32
N GLU A 116 10.17 -20.66 -14.26
CA GLU A 116 9.35 -20.54 -13.05
C GLU A 116 9.79 -19.41 -12.11
N LYS A 117 11.02 -18.92 -12.28
CA LYS A 117 11.61 -17.86 -11.46
C LYS A 117 12.12 -16.75 -12.34
N ALA A 118 12.02 -15.52 -11.86
CA ALA A 118 12.67 -14.37 -12.47
C ALA A 118 14.19 -14.51 -12.33
N ASP A 119 14.92 -14.33 -13.42
CA ASP A 119 16.38 -14.25 -13.42
C ASP A 119 16.84 -12.79 -13.42
N LYS A 120 18.08 -12.54 -12.96
CA LYS A 120 18.68 -11.20 -12.97
C LYS A 120 18.84 -10.63 -14.40
N SER A 121 18.92 -11.49 -15.42
CA SER A 121 19.00 -11.10 -16.83
C SER A 121 17.63 -10.84 -17.48
N ASP A 122 16.53 -11.16 -16.78
CA ASP A 122 15.19 -10.89 -17.28
C ASP A 122 14.89 -9.38 -17.23
N ALA A 123 14.35 -8.87 -18.33
CA ALA A 123 13.68 -7.57 -18.35
C ALA A 123 12.25 -7.67 -17.82
N VAL A 124 11.57 -8.78 -18.11
CA VAL A 124 10.18 -8.99 -17.74
C VAL A 124 9.97 -10.43 -17.31
N HIS A 125 9.30 -10.63 -16.17
CA HIS A 125 8.80 -11.91 -15.73
C HIS A 125 7.27 -11.91 -15.78
N CYS A 126 6.68 -12.93 -16.40
CA CYS A 126 5.22 -13.09 -16.52
C CYS A 126 4.76 -14.32 -15.73
N MET A 127 3.84 -14.12 -14.78
CA MET A 127 3.41 -15.18 -13.86
C MET A 127 1.91 -15.13 -13.54
N THR A 128 1.42 -16.22 -12.97
CA THR A 128 0.15 -16.28 -12.24
C THR A 128 0.42 -16.33 -10.75
N THR A 129 -0.61 -16.25 -9.94
CA THR A 129 -0.46 -16.38 -8.48
C THR A 129 -0.10 -17.80 -8.08
N PHE A 130 0.57 -17.92 -6.93
CA PHE A 130 0.82 -19.21 -6.30
C PHE A 130 -0.45 -19.81 -5.68
N SER A 131 -0.44 -21.13 -5.50
CA SER A 131 -1.58 -21.87 -4.93
C SER A 131 -1.59 -21.90 -3.40
N SER A 132 -0.45 -21.68 -2.75
CA SER A 132 -0.31 -21.79 -1.30
C SER A 132 0.47 -20.61 -0.67
N SER A 133 0.86 -20.75 0.59
CA SER A 133 1.78 -19.84 1.28
C SER A 133 2.88 -20.64 1.98
N THR A 134 3.61 -21.44 1.22
CA THR A 134 4.79 -22.17 1.71
C THR A 134 5.95 -21.20 1.94
N LYS A 135 6.96 -21.62 2.72
CA LYS A 135 8.19 -20.83 2.92
C LYS A 135 8.89 -20.49 1.59
N GLU A 136 8.86 -21.42 0.65
CA GLU A 136 9.45 -21.24 -0.69
C GLU A 136 8.71 -20.15 -1.49
N GLU A 137 7.37 -20.09 -1.39
CA GLU A 137 6.57 -19.05 -2.05
C GLU A 137 6.77 -17.67 -1.39
N GLU A 138 7.06 -17.63 -0.09
CA GLU A 138 7.44 -16.39 0.60
C GLU A 138 8.83 -15.90 0.20
N GLU A 139 9.79 -16.80 0.05
CA GLU A 139 11.11 -16.49 -0.51
C GLU A 139 10.99 -15.97 -1.94
N LEU A 140 10.21 -16.65 -2.78
CA LEU A 140 9.98 -16.23 -4.16
C LEU A 140 9.27 -14.88 -4.24
N SER A 141 8.34 -14.59 -3.32
CA SER A 141 7.70 -13.27 -3.24
C SER A 141 8.74 -12.17 -2.94
N ARG A 142 9.68 -12.41 -2.01
CA ARG A 142 10.77 -11.48 -1.72
C ARG A 142 11.71 -11.29 -2.91
N ASP A 143 12.06 -12.38 -3.60
CA ASP A 143 12.91 -12.33 -4.79
C ASP A 143 12.25 -11.53 -5.92
N LEU A 144 10.94 -11.70 -6.11
CA LEU A 144 10.17 -10.93 -7.10
C LEU A 144 10.06 -9.45 -6.74
N VAL A 145 9.87 -9.12 -5.45
CA VAL A 145 9.91 -7.72 -4.99
C VAL A 145 11.28 -7.11 -5.25
N ALA A 146 12.37 -7.82 -4.95
CA ALA A 146 13.74 -7.37 -5.23
C ALA A 146 14.00 -7.20 -6.74
N PHE A 147 13.51 -8.13 -7.56
CA PHE A 147 13.57 -8.06 -9.02
C PHE A 147 12.90 -6.78 -9.54
N VAL A 148 11.65 -6.52 -9.15
CA VAL A 148 10.92 -5.30 -9.56
C VAL A 148 11.64 -4.07 -9.04
N LYS A 149 12.00 -4.02 -7.75
CA LYS A 149 12.71 -2.89 -7.15
C LYS A 149 14.00 -2.53 -7.91
N SER A 150 14.73 -3.54 -8.40
CA SER A 150 15.99 -3.35 -9.12
C SER A 150 15.83 -2.89 -10.58
N GLY A 151 14.63 -2.94 -11.15
CA GLY A 151 14.37 -2.51 -12.53
C GLY A 151 13.56 -3.49 -13.37
N GLY A 152 13.27 -4.68 -12.84
CA GLY A 152 12.49 -5.70 -13.52
C GLY A 152 11.03 -5.30 -13.77
N GLY A 153 10.46 -5.82 -14.84
CA GLY A 153 9.05 -5.70 -15.15
C GLY A 153 8.26 -6.94 -14.73
N LEU A 154 7.16 -6.77 -14.01
CA LEU A 154 6.29 -7.88 -13.62
C LEU A 154 4.92 -7.79 -14.30
N LEU A 155 4.54 -8.84 -15.04
CA LEU A 155 3.17 -9.04 -15.53
C LEU A 155 2.53 -10.16 -14.71
N ILE A 156 1.48 -9.84 -13.94
CA ILE A 156 0.85 -10.79 -13.02
C ILE A 156 -0.67 -10.85 -13.22
N GLY A 157 -1.20 -12.07 -13.24
CA GLY A 157 -2.63 -12.35 -13.29
C GLY A 157 -3.08 -13.17 -12.10
N GLY A 158 -4.25 -12.88 -11.55
CA GLY A 158 -4.71 -13.59 -10.35
C GLY A 158 -6.13 -13.34 -9.92
N GLN A 159 -6.74 -14.35 -9.28
CA GLN A 159 -8.11 -14.32 -8.78
C GLN A 159 -8.22 -14.48 -7.26
N ALA A 160 -8.12 -13.36 -6.52
CA ALA A 160 -8.22 -13.35 -5.06
C ALA A 160 -9.60 -13.77 -4.53
N TRP A 161 -10.69 -13.57 -5.29
CA TRP A 161 -12.02 -14.03 -4.88
C TRP A 161 -12.10 -15.56 -4.76
N ASN A 162 -11.51 -16.28 -5.72
CA ASN A 162 -11.48 -17.74 -5.71
C ASN A 162 -10.52 -18.26 -4.64
N TRP A 163 -9.38 -17.60 -4.44
CA TRP A 163 -8.53 -17.91 -3.29
C TRP A 163 -9.26 -17.71 -1.96
N GLY A 164 -10.02 -16.61 -1.83
CA GLY A 164 -10.77 -16.26 -0.63
C GLY A 164 -11.89 -17.26 -0.29
N SER A 165 -12.54 -17.86 -1.30
CA SER A 165 -13.55 -18.90 -1.06
C SER A 165 -12.96 -20.17 -0.43
N HIS A 166 -11.68 -20.45 -0.69
CA HIS A 166 -10.93 -21.56 -0.09
C HIS A 166 -10.20 -21.18 1.22
N ASN A 167 -10.12 -19.88 1.55
CA ASN A 167 -9.37 -19.35 2.68
C ASN A 167 -10.26 -18.47 3.58
N LYS A 168 -11.40 -19.01 4.01
CA LYS A 168 -12.39 -18.28 4.82
C LYS A 168 -11.76 -17.67 6.08
N GLY A 169 -12.10 -16.42 6.37
CA GLY A 169 -11.60 -15.67 7.53
C GLY A 169 -10.21 -15.04 7.34
N LYS A 170 -9.50 -15.35 6.24
CA LYS A 170 -8.27 -14.64 5.89
C LYS A 170 -8.58 -13.43 5.02
N ASP A 171 -7.98 -12.30 5.37
CA ASP A 171 -8.01 -11.09 4.56
C ASP A 171 -7.09 -11.26 3.34
N ALA A 172 -7.66 -11.13 2.13
CA ALA A 172 -6.92 -11.26 0.88
C ALA A 172 -5.83 -10.19 0.75
N MET A 173 -6.03 -8.98 1.29
CA MET A 173 -5.05 -7.90 1.18
C MET A 173 -3.69 -8.31 1.77
N SER A 174 -3.69 -9.02 2.91
CA SER A 174 -2.46 -9.48 3.58
C SER A 174 -2.04 -10.92 3.29
N HIS A 175 -2.94 -11.77 2.76
CA HIS A 175 -2.65 -13.21 2.67
C HIS A 175 -2.72 -13.77 1.26
N PHE A 176 -3.27 -13.03 0.29
CA PHE A 176 -3.26 -13.49 -1.10
C PHE A 176 -1.82 -13.41 -1.64
N PRO A 177 -1.24 -14.49 -2.20
CA PRO A 177 0.18 -14.51 -2.56
C PRO A 177 0.61 -13.41 -3.52
N ALA A 178 -0.24 -13.03 -4.49
CA ALA A 178 0.10 -11.92 -5.40
C ALA A 178 0.18 -10.57 -4.68
N ASN A 179 -0.60 -10.36 -3.62
CA ASN A 179 -0.59 -9.11 -2.86
C ASN A 179 0.72 -8.91 -2.08
N LYS A 180 1.40 -10.01 -1.70
CA LYS A 180 2.76 -9.95 -1.13
C LYS A 180 3.79 -9.35 -2.09
N ILE A 181 3.49 -9.37 -3.41
CA ILE A 181 4.37 -8.86 -4.46
C ILE A 181 3.85 -7.53 -5.00
N SER A 182 2.58 -7.46 -5.41
CA SER A 182 2.00 -6.26 -6.03
C SER A 182 1.63 -5.18 -5.02
N GLY A 183 1.42 -5.56 -3.76
CA GLY A 183 1.05 -4.64 -2.68
C GLY A 183 2.13 -3.59 -2.41
N VAL A 184 3.41 -3.92 -2.60
CA VAL A 184 4.54 -2.96 -2.45
C VAL A 184 4.44 -1.82 -3.47
N ALA A 185 3.83 -2.08 -4.62
CA ALA A 185 3.55 -1.10 -5.68
C ALA A 185 2.14 -0.47 -5.52
N GLY A 186 1.44 -0.75 -4.42
CA GLY A 186 0.12 -0.21 -4.13
C GLY A 186 -1.01 -0.78 -4.99
N VAL A 187 -0.88 -2.01 -5.48
CA VAL A 187 -1.90 -2.72 -6.27
C VAL A 187 -2.29 -4.01 -5.55
N TYR A 188 -3.57 -4.16 -5.17
CA TYR A 188 -4.08 -5.33 -4.46
C TYR A 188 -5.21 -6.00 -5.20
N PHE A 189 -5.18 -7.31 -5.27
CA PHE A 189 -6.29 -8.15 -5.69
C PHE A 189 -7.25 -8.36 -4.52
N MET A 190 -8.50 -7.97 -4.69
CA MET A 190 -9.53 -8.07 -3.65
C MET A 190 -10.32 -9.38 -3.77
N ALA A 191 -10.84 -9.88 -2.65
CA ALA A 191 -11.69 -11.09 -2.63
C ALA A 191 -13.10 -10.87 -3.23
N HIS A 192 -13.32 -9.75 -3.93
CA HIS A 192 -14.58 -9.41 -4.59
C HIS A 192 -14.44 -9.57 -6.10
N THR A 193 -15.49 -10.07 -6.73
CA THR A 193 -15.55 -10.20 -8.18
C THR A 193 -15.78 -8.84 -8.84
N GLY A 194 -15.09 -8.60 -9.96
CA GLY A 194 -15.36 -7.52 -10.88
C GLY A 194 -16.46 -7.89 -11.87
N ASN A 195 -17.33 -6.94 -12.20
CA ASN A 195 -18.35 -7.15 -13.22
C ASN A 195 -17.70 -7.34 -14.61
N LYS A 196 -18.13 -8.38 -15.31
CA LYS A 196 -17.72 -8.73 -16.68
C LYS A 196 -18.39 -7.83 -17.72
N GLY A 197 -17.85 -7.83 -18.93
CA GLY A 197 -18.40 -7.12 -20.07
C GLY A 197 -17.32 -6.64 -21.04
N VAL A 198 -17.73 -5.93 -22.08
CA VAL A 198 -16.83 -5.29 -23.03
C VAL A 198 -16.64 -3.82 -22.62
N PHE A 199 -15.42 -3.44 -22.26
CA PHE A 199 -15.13 -2.11 -21.72
C PHE A 199 -14.29 -1.30 -22.71
N LYS A 200 -14.78 -0.11 -23.05
CA LYS A 200 -14.04 0.86 -23.87
C LYS A 200 -12.85 1.40 -23.09
N ILE A 201 -11.69 1.46 -23.73
CA ILE A 201 -10.50 2.10 -23.15
C ILE A 201 -10.69 3.62 -23.22
N LYS A 202 -10.50 4.29 -22.09
CA LYS A 202 -10.66 5.75 -21.99
C LYS A 202 -9.49 6.46 -22.66
N GLU A 203 -9.72 7.71 -23.04
CA GLU A 203 -8.65 8.55 -23.60
C GLU A 203 -7.64 8.96 -22.54
N TYR A 204 -8.10 9.23 -21.32
CA TYR A 204 -7.24 9.57 -20.18
C TYR A 204 -7.32 8.48 -19.13
N ILE A 205 -6.33 8.46 -18.22
CA ILE A 205 -6.34 7.56 -17.07
C ILE A 205 -7.71 7.71 -16.37
N PRO A 206 -8.50 6.62 -16.26
CA PRO A 206 -9.78 6.66 -15.57
C PRO A 206 -9.60 7.14 -14.13
N ALA A 207 -10.56 7.90 -13.61
CA ALA A 207 -10.54 8.27 -12.20
C ALA A 207 -10.51 7.00 -11.33
N ASN A 208 -9.57 6.98 -10.37
CA ASN A 208 -9.46 5.89 -9.41
C ASN A 208 -10.69 5.90 -8.49
N SER A 209 -11.36 4.76 -8.38
CA SER A 209 -12.64 4.64 -7.68
C SER A 209 -12.52 4.47 -6.17
N THR A 210 -11.29 4.47 -5.63
CA THR A 210 -10.99 4.19 -4.22
C THR A 210 -11.72 5.10 -3.23
N ILE A 211 -12.29 6.21 -3.71
CA ILE A 211 -13.10 7.14 -2.92
C ILE A 211 -14.44 6.52 -2.47
N LEU A 212 -14.94 5.46 -3.14
CA LEU A 212 -16.35 5.07 -3.02
C LEU A 212 -16.64 3.74 -2.31
N ARG A 213 -15.66 2.94 -1.88
CA ARG A 213 -15.95 1.65 -1.21
C ARG A 213 -15.39 1.60 0.21
N GLN A 214 -16.29 1.82 1.17
CA GLN A 214 -16.07 1.89 2.62
C GLN A 214 -15.79 0.54 3.31
N ASN A 215 -15.40 -0.51 2.57
CA ASN A 215 -15.32 -1.88 3.08
C ASN A 215 -13.90 -2.46 3.16
N ILE A 216 -12.86 -1.62 3.32
CA ILE A 216 -11.59 -2.16 3.85
C ILE A 216 -11.79 -2.30 5.36
N HIS A 217 -11.95 -3.55 5.81
CA HIS A 217 -12.26 -3.87 7.20
C HIS A 217 -11.06 -3.64 8.12
N TRP A 218 -10.78 -2.38 8.47
CA TRP A 218 -9.81 -2.00 9.51
C TRP A 218 -10.33 -2.23 10.93
N THR A 219 -11.59 -2.69 11.10
CA THR A 219 -12.21 -3.00 12.41
C THR A 219 -11.37 -3.95 13.25
N ASN A 220 -10.79 -5.00 12.65
CA ASN A 220 -9.96 -5.95 13.38
C ASN A 220 -8.62 -5.33 13.79
N ASP A 221 -8.02 -4.50 12.94
CA ASP A 221 -6.80 -3.75 13.27
C ASP A 221 -7.06 -2.77 14.41
N TYR A 222 -8.16 -2.02 14.31
CA TYR A 222 -8.60 -1.10 15.35
C TYR A 222 -8.78 -1.81 16.70
N LYS A 223 -9.53 -2.93 16.73
CA LYS A 223 -9.73 -3.74 17.94
C LYS A 223 -8.40 -4.19 18.55
N ARG A 224 -7.41 -4.59 17.74
CA ARG A 224 -6.08 -4.97 18.23
C ARG A 224 -5.33 -3.77 18.81
N LEU A 225 -5.40 -2.61 18.16
CA LEU A 225 -4.72 -1.38 18.60
C LEU A 225 -5.27 -0.87 19.94
N VAL A 226 -6.58 -0.92 20.14
CA VAL A 226 -7.24 -0.35 21.34
C VAL A 226 -7.56 -1.38 22.43
N ALA A 227 -7.12 -2.63 22.27
CA ALA A 227 -7.39 -3.70 23.23
C ALA A 227 -6.88 -3.33 24.64
N GLY A 228 -7.78 -3.28 25.62
CA GLY A 228 -7.44 -2.91 27.00
C GLY A 228 -7.10 -1.43 27.21
N VAL A 229 -7.26 -0.57 26.19
CA VAL A 229 -7.09 0.89 26.31
C VAL A 229 -8.40 1.51 26.75
N THR A 230 -8.42 2.17 27.91
CA THR A 230 -9.61 2.87 28.43
C THR A 230 -9.63 4.35 28.09
N ALA A 231 -8.45 4.97 27.99
CA ALA A 231 -8.28 6.36 27.61
C ALA A 231 -6.95 6.58 26.90
N PHE A 232 -6.90 7.61 26.05
CA PHE A 232 -5.72 8.14 25.39
C PHE A 232 -5.42 9.51 25.98
N THR A 233 -4.22 9.68 26.54
CA THR A 233 -3.79 10.97 27.09
C THR A 233 -2.85 11.64 26.09
N VAL A 234 -3.40 12.59 25.35
CA VAL A 234 -2.66 13.36 24.36
C VAL A 234 -2.35 14.73 24.96
N GLU A 235 -1.13 14.91 25.43
CA GLU A 235 -0.70 16.16 26.08
C GLU A 235 -0.16 17.20 25.09
N GLY A 236 -0.10 18.45 25.53
CA GLY A 236 0.48 19.57 24.79
C GLY A 236 -0.39 20.06 23.63
N ASN A 237 0.26 20.47 22.54
CA ASN A 237 -0.36 20.98 21.32
C ASN A 237 -0.15 19.98 20.17
N PRO A 238 -0.93 18.89 20.10
CA PRO A 238 -0.90 17.99 18.96
C PRO A 238 -1.29 18.69 17.66
N SER A 239 -0.78 18.23 16.52
CA SER A 239 -1.32 18.62 15.21
C SER A 239 -2.52 17.77 14.84
N GLN A 240 -3.49 18.36 14.13
CA GLN A 240 -4.56 17.56 13.52
C GLN A 240 -3.97 16.62 12.45
N LEU A 241 -4.43 15.38 12.43
CA LEU A 241 -4.17 14.41 11.38
C LEU A 241 -5.36 14.30 10.42
N VAL A 242 -5.10 13.86 9.20
CA VAL A 242 -6.12 13.45 8.23
C VAL A 242 -5.73 12.09 7.67
N ALA A 243 -6.50 11.05 8.01
CA ALA A 243 -6.45 9.78 7.28
C ALA A 243 -7.30 9.95 6.01
N HIS A 244 -6.67 9.85 4.85
CA HIS A 244 -7.29 10.04 3.53
C HIS A 244 -7.08 8.84 2.59
N GLY A 245 -6.11 7.97 2.87
CA GLY A 245 -5.91 6.72 2.12
C GLY A 245 -7.01 5.71 2.40
N SER A 246 -7.28 4.83 1.44
CA SER A 246 -8.31 3.79 1.56
C SER A 246 -7.98 2.73 2.63
N THR A 247 -6.70 2.55 2.93
CA THR A 247 -6.20 1.64 3.97
C THR A 247 -5.85 2.36 5.27
N ALA A 248 -6.03 3.69 5.31
CA ALA A 248 -5.79 4.53 6.47
C ALA A 248 -7.08 4.75 7.24
N PHE A 249 -6.99 4.78 8.56
CA PHE A 249 -8.14 4.96 9.44
C PHE A 249 -7.75 5.74 10.70
N PRO A 250 -8.68 6.54 11.26
CA PRO A 250 -8.47 7.20 12.53
C PRO A 250 -8.50 6.18 13.68
N VAL A 251 -7.58 6.33 14.63
CA VAL A 251 -7.53 5.55 15.87
C VAL A 251 -8.12 6.36 17.04
N VAL A 252 -7.77 7.65 17.09
CA VAL A 252 -8.25 8.61 18.10
C VAL A 252 -8.77 9.84 17.38
N VAL A 253 -9.98 10.27 17.75
CA VAL A 253 -10.58 11.53 17.32
C VAL A 253 -11.05 12.33 18.53
N ASP A 254 -11.13 13.65 18.39
CA ASP A 254 -11.75 14.50 19.39
C ASP A 254 -13.27 14.59 19.22
N LEU A 255 -13.94 15.38 20.08
CA LEU A 255 -15.39 15.60 20.03
C LEU A 255 -15.89 16.25 18.73
N ASN A 256 -15.00 16.85 17.93
CA ASN A 256 -15.30 17.44 16.63
C ASN A 256 -14.92 16.52 15.47
N ASN A 257 -14.62 15.24 15.74
CA ASN A 257 -14.13 14.25 14.77
C ASN A 257 -12.79 14.63 14.11
N ARG A 258 -11.96 15.45 14.77
CA ARG A 258 -10.58 15.75 14.34
C ARG A 258 -9.67 14.61 14.77
N THR A 259 -8.97 14.00 13.82
CA THR A 259 -8.06 12.88 14.10
C THR A 259 -6.79 13.33 14.82
N LEU A 260 -6.41 12.61 15.87
CA LEU A 260 -5.21 12.82 16.69
C LEU A 260 -4.19 11.68 16.54
N ILE A 261 -4.66 10.47 16.27
CA ILE A 261 -3.84 9.30 15.97
C ILE A 261 -4.48 8.59 14.80
N ALA A 262 -3.68 8.20 13.81
CA ALA A 262 -4.13 7.46 12.64
C ALA A 262 -3.24 6.24 12.42
N ALA A 263 -3.79 5.22 11.76
CA ALA A 263 -3.05 4.03 11.37
C ALA A 263 -3.36 3.68 9.92
N ALA A 264 -2.46 2.96 9.26
CA ALA A 264 -2.63 2.50 7.89
C ALA A 264 -1.90 1.19 7.62
N ARG A 265 -2.40 0.42 6.67
CA ARG A 265 -1.63 -0.66 6.01
C ARG A 265 -1.05 -0.14 4.69
N TYR A 266 0.19 -0.51 4.39
CA TYR A 266 0.81 -0.18 3.11
C TYR A 266 1.87 -1.23 2.74
N GLY A 267 1.73 -1.78 1.53
CA GLY A 267 2.45 -3.00 1.16
C GLY A 267 2.12 -4.14 2.12
N GLU A 268 3.16 -4.84 2.54
CA GLU A 268 3.09 -5.84 3.60
C GLU A 268 3.20 -5.22 5.01
N GLY A 269 3.51 -3.92 5.10
CA GLY A 269 3.78 -3.23 6.36
C GLY A 269 2.61 -2.42 6.90
N ARG A 270 2.89 -1.76 8.01
CA ARG A 270 1.91 -1.10 8.86
C ARG A 270 2.47 0.20 9.40
N VAL A 271 1.61 1.20 9.57
CA VAL A 271 2.01 2.54 10.02
C VAL A 271 1.07 3.01 11.12
N VAL A 272 1.62 3.60 12.17
CA VAL A 272 0.90 4.37 13.18
C VAL A 272 1.50 5.78 13.22
N VAL A 273 0.66 6.79 13.06
CA VAL A 273 1.02 8.20 13.12
C VAL A 273 0.42 8.83 14.36
N LEU A 274 1.27 9.37 15.23
CA LEU A 274 0.89 10.15 16.39
C LEU A 274 1.03 11.64 16.09
N SER A 275 0.08 12.44 16.57
CA SER A 275 0.04 13.90 16.38
C SER A 275 1.14 14.68 17.11
N HIS A 276 1.92 14.01 17.95
CA HIS A 276 3.09 14.54 18.63
C HIS A 276 4.03 13.41 19.09
N GLU A 277 5.33 13.56 18.89
CA GLU A 277 6.35 12.55 19.23
C GLU A 277 6.45 12.27 20.73
N GLY A 278 6.24 13.30 21.56
CA GLY A 278 6.29 13.19 23.01
C GLY A 278 5.28 12.20 23.61
N GLN A 279 4.22 11.83 22.88
CA GLN A 279 3.19 10.89 23.33
C GLN A 279 3.72 9.46 23.47
N MET A 280 4.69 9.06 22.64
CA MET A 280 5.11 7.67 22.49
C MET A 280 5.80 7.08 23.72
N GLY A 281 6.47 7.91 24.51
CA GLY A 281 7.24 7.46 25.68
C GLY A 281 6.51 7.58 27.01
N THR A 282 5.23 7.97 27.00
CA THR A 282 4.49 8.30 28.24
C THR A 282 3.82 7.07 28.85
N GLU A 283 3.81 7.02 30.18
CA GLU A 283 3.13 5.95 30.93
C GLU A 283 1.63 5.91 30.67
N ALA A 284 0.99 7.08 30.51
CA ALA A 284 -0.43 7.16 30.21
C ALA A 284 -0.79 6.57 28.83
N MET A 285 0.15 6.54 27.89
CA MET A 285 -0.03 5.93 26.57
C MET A 285 0.49 4.49 26.49
N ARG A 286 1.11 3.96 27.57
CA ARG A 286 1.76 2.64 27.58
C ARG A 286 0.88 1.54 26.96
N PRO A 287 -0.38 1.30 27.39
CA PRO A 287 -1.17 0.19 26.85
C PRO A 287 -1.34 0.26 25.32
N PHE A 288 -1.61 1.46 24.80
CA PHE A 288 -1.74 1.68 23.35
C PHE A 288 -0.41 1.48 22.63
N ILE A 289 0.69 2.01 23.16
CA ILE A 289 2.01 1.92 22.51
C ILE A 289 2.46 0.46 22.40
N LEU A 290 2.24 -0.36 23.43
CA LEU A 290 2.56 -1.80 23.36
C LEU A 290 1.69 -2.52 22.32
N ASN A 291 0.40 -2.21 22.24
CA ASN A 291 -0.47 -2.76 21.20
C ASN A 291 -0.05 -2.31 19.80
N ALA A 292 0.32 -1.05 19.64
CA ALA A 292 0.81 -0.49 18.38
C ALA A 292 2.10 -1.19 17.95
N VAL A 293 3.09 -1.39 18.83
CA VAL A 293 4.33 -2.12 18.49
C VAL A 293 4.03 -3.57 18.08
N ARG A 294 3.17 -4.29 18.81
CA ARG A 294 2.77 -5.66 18.43
C ARG A 294 2.06 -5.70 17.08
N TRP A 295 1.16 -4.74 16.84
CA TRP A 295 0.46 -4.63 15.57
C TRP A 295 1.42 -4.31 14.43
N LEU A 296 2.36 -3.39 14.63
CA LEU A 296 3.38 -3.00 13.64
C LEU A 296 4.36 -4.13 13.32
N ASP A 297 4.75 -4.92 14.32
CA ASP A 297 5.66 -6.07 14.18
C ASP A 297 5.01 -7.22 13.40
N ALA A 298 3.68 -7.28 13.38
CA ALA A 298 2.90 -8.29 12.65
C ALA A 298 3.40 -9.73 12.87
N GLU A 299 3.73 -10.06 14.13
CA GLU A 299 4.15 -11.40 14.58
C GLU A 299 5.51 -11.84 14.00
N ARG A 300 6.33 -10.90 13.50
CA ARG A 300 7.72 -11.20 13.06
C ARG A 300 8.68 -11.41 14.22
N HIS A 301 8.33 -10.94 15.42
CA HIS A 301 9.14 -11.02 16.63
C HIS A 301 10.56 -10.45 16.44
N GLY A 302 10.70 -9.41 15.61
CA GLY A 302 11.99 -8.85 15.26
C GLY A 302 12.43 -7.69 16.16
N LYS A 303 13.54 -7.05 15.79
CA LYS A 303 14.11 -5.94 16.57
C LYS A 303 13.29 -4.67 16.40
N VAL A 304 12.98 -3.98 17.50
CA VAL A 304 12.38 -2.63 17.51
C VAL A 304 13.49 -1.58 17.63
N GLY A 305 13.63 -0.71 16.64
CA GLY A 305 14.55 0.43 16.68
C GLY A 305 13.84 1.68 17.15
N VAL A 306 14.45 2.42 18.08
CA VAL A 306 13.91 3.68 18.63
C VAL A 306 14.92 4.80 18.41
N SER A 307 14.55 5.83 17.63
CA SER A 307 15.39 7.01 17.39
C SER A 307 14.70 8.28 17.90
N GLY A 308 15.38 9.02 18.80
CA GLY A 308 14.94 10.35 19.25
C GLY A 308 13.68 10.39 20.11
N VAL A 309 13.15 9.25 20.58
CA VAL A 309 11.94 9.19 21.43
C VAL A 309 12.31 8.84 22.88
N LYS A 310 12.19 9.83 23.78
CA LYS A 310 12.51 9.67 25.21
C LYS A 310 11.60 8.63 25.87
N GLY A 311 12.16 7.77 26.72
CA GLY A 311 11.42 6.80 27.53
C GLY A 311 10.91 5.56 26.79
N LEU A 312 10.71 5.62 25.47
CA LEU A 312 10.14 4.52 24.70
C LEU A 312 11.00 3.25 24.72
N ASN A 313 12.31 3.34 24.49
CA ASN A 313 13.17 2.15 24.50
C ASN A 313 13.19 1.43 25.86
N GLU A 314 13.20 2.18 26.95
CA GLU A 314 13.17 1.61 28.31
C GLU A 314 11.82 0.95 28.59
N MET A 315 10.71 1.61 28.23
CA MET A 315 9.36 1.06 28.35
C MET A 315 9.22 -0.27 27.59
N LEU A 316 9.68 -0.32 26.34
CA LEU A 316 9.61 -1.53 25.53
C LEU A 316 10.48 -2.66 26.10
N GLY A 317 11.69 -2.33 26.57
CA GLY A 317 12.59 -3.32 27.18
C GLY A 317 12.01 -3.95 28.45
N LYS A 318 11.34 -3.16 29.30
CA LYS A 318 10.65 -3.66 30.52
C LYS A 318 9.52 -4.64 30.19
N GLU A 319 8.88 -4.47 29.04
CA GLU A 319 7.75 -5.28 28.57
C GLU A 319 8.21 -6.47 27.70
N GLY A 320 9.52 -6.75 27.66
CA GLY A 320 10.09 -7.92 26.99
C GLY A 320 10.27 -7.79 25.47
N PHE A 321 10.08 -6.61 24.89
CA PHE A 321 10.36 -6.40 23.47
C PHE A 321 11.88 -6.37 23.23
N SER A 322 12.32 -6.96 22.12
CA SER A 322 13.70 -6.80 21.67
C SER A 322 13.90 -5.40 21.08
N SER A 323 14.05 -4.38 21.92
CA SER A 323 14.24 -2.98 21.51
C SER A 323 15.69 -2.51 21.62
N ALA A 324 16.06 -1.49 20.86
CA ALA A 324 17.32 -0.76 21.01
C ALA A 324 17.14 0.71 20.64
N ALA A 325 17.86 1.59 21.34
CA ALA A 325 18.04 2.97 20.90
C ALA A 325 19.01 2.98 19.71
N THR A 326 18.50 3.30 18.52
CA THR A 326 19.27 3.25 17.26
C THR A 326 18.57 4.12 16.21
N ASP A 327 19.36 4.71 15.32
CA ASP A 327 18.85 5.24 14.07
C ASP A 327 18.37 4.11 13.15
N PHE A 328 17.68 4.48 12.07
CA PHE A 328 17.16 3.54 11.11
C PHE A 328 18.31 2.70 10.53
N ARG A 329 18.07 1.39 10.41
CA ARG A 329 18.97 0.44 9.76
C ARG A 329 18.18 -0.73 9.19
N PRO A 330 18.68 -1.38 8.13
CA PRO A 330 18.07 -2.60 7.61
C PRO A 330 17.94 -3.70 8.69
N GLY A 331 16.90 -4.52 8.59
CA GLY A 331 16.66 -5.67 9.48
C GLY A 331 15.89 -5.37 10.76
N LEU A 332 15.48 -4.12 10.99
CA LEU A 332 14.47 -3.80 12.01
C LEU A 332 13.12 -4.42 11.60
N SER A 333 12.31 -4.82 12.57
CA SER A 333 10.90 -5.19 12.33
C SER A 333 9.96 -4.01 12.54
N VAL A 334 10.27 -3.17 13.54
CA VAL A 334 9.55 -1.93 13.83
C VAL A 334 10.56 -0.80 14.02
N PHE A 335 10.28 0.36 13.43
CA PHE A 335 11.04 1.58 13.64
C PHE A 335 10.14 2.66 14.24
N CYS A 336 10.56 3.22 15.38
CA CYS A 336 9.86 4.27 16.10
C CYS A 336 10.67 5.56 16.07
N CYS A 337 10.11 6.63 15.52
CA CYS A 337 10.85 7.88 15.31
C CYS A 337 9.97 9.15 15.34
N GLY A 338 10.60 10.31 15.46
CA GLY A 338 9.95 11.61 15.25
C GLY A 338 9.75 11.92 13.75
N ALA A 339 8.90 12.91 13.44
CA ALA A 339 8.65 13.35 12.06
C ALA A 339 9.81 14.17 11.44
N TYR A 340 10.78 14.58 12.24
CA TYR A 340 11.92 15.42 11.84
C TYR A 340 13.25 14.66 11.92
N ILE A 341 13.29 13.51 11.26
CA ILE A 341 14.49 12.67 11.14
C ILE A 341 15.35 13.08 9.94
N ASN A 342 16.66 12.92 10.08
CA ASN A 342 17.61 13.18 9.01
C ASN A 342 17.85 11.91 8.18
N MET A 343 16.81 11.43 7.48
CA MET A 343 16.92 10.31 6.55
C MET A 343 16.02 10.49 5.32
N PRO A 344 16.37 9.89 4.17
CA PRO A 344 15.51 9.91 2.99
C PRO A 344 14.16 9.22 3.28
N ALA A 345 13.05 9.90 2.95
CA ALA A 345 11.71 9.32 3.12
C ALA A 345 11.53 8.01 2.33
N GLN A 346 12.21 7.89 1.19
CA GLN A 346 12.17 6.69 0.35
C GLN A 346 12.60 5.43 1.10
N GLU A 347 13.60 5.50 1.98
CA GLU A 347 14.05 4.33 2.75
C GLU A 347 12.96 3.84 3.70
N LEU A 348 12.20 4.75 4.32
CA LEU A 348 11.04 4.39 5.15
C LEU A 348 9.86 3.89 4.32
N HIS A 349 9.65 4.45 3.12
CA HIS A 349 8.62 3.99 2.21
C HIS A 349 8.86 2.54 1.79
N GLU A 350 10.10 2.21 1.42
CA GLU A 350 10.50 0.85 1.06
C GLU A 350 10.46 -0.09 2.28
N PHE A 351 10.96 0.37 3.44
CA PHE A 351 10.87 -0.39 4.68
C PHE A 351 9.43 -0.80 5.01
N VAL A 352 8.48 0.13 4.96
CA VAL A 352 7.07 -0.16 5.22
C VAL A 352 6.48 -1.01 4.10
N ALA A 353 6.69 -0.65 2.83
CA ALA A 353 6.14 -1.40 1.70
C ALA A 353 6.54 -2.88 1.74
N GLU A 354 7.78 -3.18 2.15
CA GLU A 354 8.35 -4.53 2.20
C GLU A 354 8.05 -5.28 3.52
N GLY A 355 7.20 -4.74 4.39
CA GLY A 355 6.70 -5.44 5.57
C GLY A 355 6.98 -4.73 6.90
N GLY A 356 7.86 -3.75 6.92
CA GLY A 356 8.26 -3.04 8.13
C GLY A 356 7.11 -2.32 8.83
N GLY A 357 7.21 -2.22 10.16
CA GLY A 357 6.31 -1.43 10.99
C GLY A 357 6.88 -0.05 11.28
N LEU A 358 6.17 1.03 10.92
CA LEU A 358 6.57 2.39 11.25
C LEU A 358 5.66 3.01 12.31
N MET A 359 6.24 3.41 13.45
CA MET A 359 5.59 4.32 14.39
C MET A 359 6.25 5.68 14.27
N ILE A 360 5.49 6.68 13.83
CA ILE A 360 6.03 8.03 13.64
C ILE A 360 5.17 9.05 14.38
N GLY A 361 5.82 9.97 15.06
CA GLY A 361 5.14 11.01 15.82
C GLY A 361 5.66 12.35 15.41
N GLY A 362 4.76 13.30 15.24
CA GLY A 362 5.18 14.65 14.94
C GLY A 362 4.03 15.60 14.80
N HIS A 363 4.36 16.84 15.11
CA HIS A 363 3.50 17.98 14.93
C HIS A 363 4.05 18.87 13.80
N ALA A 364 3.18 19.55 13.07
CA ALA A 364 3.58 20.44 11.96
C ALA A 364 3.34 21.93 12.24
N TRP A 365 2.64 22.29 13.33
CA TRP A 365 2.30 23.70 13.63
C TRP A 365 3.53 24.61 13.76
N LEU A 366 4.60 24.15 14.44
CA LEU A 366 5.82 24.94 14.60
C LEU A 366 6.55 25.13 13.27
N TRP A 367 6.55 24.11 12.43
CA TRP A 367 7.13 24.19 11.11
C TRP A 367 6.32 25.15 10.23
N ALA A 368 4.98 25.07 10.28
CA ALA A 368 4.09 25.95 9.53
C ALA A 368 4.29 27.42 9.92
N SER A 369 4.41 27.71 11.22
CA SER A 369 4.65 29.08 11.70
C SER A 369 6.00 29.64 11.25
N LYS A 370 7.02 28.78 11.14
CA LYS A 370 8.37 29.16 10.65
C LYS A 370 8.49 29.21 9.12
N ASN A 371 7.49 28.71 8.39
CA ASN A 371 7.51 28.62 6.93
C ASN A 371 6.22 29.20 6.32
N PRO A 372 5.96 30.50 6.52
CA PRO A 372 4.77 31.14 5.95
C PRO A 372 4.79 31.03 4.42
N GLY A 373 3.62 30.74 3.83
CA GLY A 373 3.45 30.59 2.38
C GLY A 373 3.90 29.24 1.79
N LYS A 374 4.49 28.35 2.59
CA LYS A 374 4.81 26.98 2.16
C LYS A 374 3.67 26.01 2.46
N SER A 375 3.47 25.03 1.61
CA SER A 375 2.43 24.01 1.83
C SER A 375 2.91 23.00 2.87
N VAL A 376 2.24 22.97 4.02
CA VAL A 376 2.50 21.95 5.06
C VAL A 376 2.33 20.55 4.48
N LEU A 377 1.37 20.34 3.60
CA LEU A 377 1.10 19.02 3.04
C LEU A 377 2.24 18.50 2.17
N THR A 378 2.94 19.34 1.41
CA THR A 378 3.96 18.86 0.45
C THR A 378 5.39 19.14 0.88
N GLU A 379 5.60 20.17 1.71
CA GLU A 379 6.95 20.65 2.06
C GLU A 379 7.38 20.29 3.49
N ASN A 380 6.45 19.94 4.39
CA ASN A 380 6.79 19.48 5.74
C ASN A 380 7.55 18.14 5.69
N PRO A 381 8.69 17.99 6.41
CA PRO A 381 9.47 16.75 6.44
C PRO A 381 8.67 15.51 6.84
N GLY A 382 7.80 15.63 7.85
CA GLY A 382 6.92 14.54 8.28
C GLY A 382 5.96 14.10 7.18
N ASN A 383 5.33 15.06 6.50
CA ASN A 383 4.40 14.76 5.42
C ASN A 383 5.07 14.16 4.17
N LYS A 384 6.34 14.44 3.92
CA LYS A 384 7.12 13.72 2.88
C LYS A 384 7.21 12.22 3.17
N ILE A 385 7.09 11.82 4.45
CA ILE A 385 7.05 10.41 4.87
C ILE A 385 5.60 9.91 4.84
N VAL A 386 4.71 10.52 5.62
CA VAL A 386 3.40 9.90 5.94
C VAL A 386 2.34 10.00 4.84
N ASN A 387 2.42 10.98 3.94
CA ASN A 387 1.41 11.14 2.88
C ASN A 387 1.31 9.90 1.98
N LYS A 388 2.43 9.20 1.74
CA LYS A 388 2.46 7.99 0.92
C LYS A 388 1.59 6.87 1.51
N PHE A 389 1.43 6.87 2.84
CA PHE A 389 0.61 5.91 3.56
C PHE A 389 -0.84 6.36 3.73
N GLY A 390 -1.23 7.47 3.10
CA GLY A 390 -2.59 7.97 3.16
C GLY A 390 -2.92 8.72 4.46
N ILE A 391 -1.91 9.27 5.15
CA ILE A 391 -2.07 10.05 6.37
C ILE A 391 -1.30 11.36 6.22
N SER A 392 -1.93 12.50 6.54
CA SER A 392 -1.29 13.81 6.56
C SER A 392 -1.35 14.47 7.93
N ILE A 393 -0.30 15.22 8.28
CA ILE A 393 -0.19 16.09 9.47
C ILE A 393 -0.49 17.52 9.05
N LEU A 394 -1.49 18.16 9.66
CA LEU A 394 -1.86 19.54 9.34
C LEU A 394 -1.05 20.56 10.18
N GLY A 395 -0.93 21.79 9.67
CA GLY A 395 -0.29 22.89 10.40
C GLY A 395 -1.13 23.44 11.56
N ALA A 396 -2.39 23.02 11.68
CA ALA A 396 -3.28 23.43 12.76
C ALA A 396 -2.98 22.60 14.03
N GLY A 397 -2.62 23.29 15.11
CA GLY A 397 -2.61 22.72 16.44
C GLY A 397 -4.05 22.54 16.96
N ILE A 398 -4.28 21.46 17.70
CA ILE A 398 -5.53 21.22 18.42
C ILE A 398 -5.22 21.02 19.90
N SER A 399 -6.21 21.25 20.77
CA SER A 399 -6.03 21.08 22.21
C SER A 399 -5.82 19.61 22.55
N GLY A 400 -4.77 19.32 23.31
CA GLY A 400 -4.59 18.04 23.98
C GLY A 400 -5.70 17.77 25.00
N GLY A 401 -5.79 16.52 25.44
CA GLY A 401 -6.80 16.08 26.40
C GLY A 401 -6.80 14.57 26.61
N SER A 402 -7.81 14.11 27.34
CA SER A 402 -8.11 12.69 27.51
C SER A 402 -9.24 12.29 26.55
N PHE A 403 -9.01 11.24 25.77
CA PHE A 403 -9.94 10.75 24.74
C PHE A 403 -10.25 9.28 24.97
N THR A 404 -11.46 8.85 24.65
CA THR A 404 -11.82 7.43 24.72
C THR A 404 -11.70 6.75 23.35
N PRO A 405 -11.55 5.41 23.31
CA PRO A 405 -11.65 4.68 22.05
C PRO A 405 -12.97 4.97 21.32
N ILE A 406 -12.87 5.12 20.01
CA ILE A 406 -14.00 5.25 19.08
C ILE A 406 -14.89 4.01 19.21
N THR A 407 -16.18 4.24 19.43
CA THR A 407 -17.18 3.17 19.33
C THR A 407 -17.48 2.93 17.85
N LEU A 408 -17.07 1.77 17.33
CA LEU A 408 -17.41 1.36 15.97
C LEU A 408 -18.87 0.93 15.92
N LYS A 409 -19.74 1.75 15.32
CA LYS A 409 -21.09 1.30 14.93
C LYS A 409 -21.00 0.64 13.54
N GLU A 410 -21.65 -0.51 13.39
CA GLU A 410 -21.77 -1.17 12.08
C GLU A 410 -22.38 -0.20 11.06
N GLY A 411 -21.75 -0.09 9.89
CA GLY A 411 -22.23 0.77 8.80
C GLY A 411 -21.87 2.26 8.92
N THR A 412 -21.27 2.73 10.01
CA THR A 412 -20.71 4.09 10.08
C THR A 412 -19.20 4.03 10.10
N ALA A 413 -18.56 4.31 8.96
CA ALA A 413 -17.16 4.67 9.02
C ALA A 413 -17.07 6.07 9.67
N PRO A 414 -16.31 6.27 10.78
CA PRO A 414 -15.96 7.62 11.24
C PRO A 414 -15.21 8.42 10.16
N PHE A 415 -14.79 7.72 9.10
CA PHE A 415 -14.22 8.24 7.87
C PHE A 415 -15.25 8.99 7.03
N ASN A 416 -15.31 10.31 7.20
CA ASN A 416 -16.01 11.16 6.27
C ASN A 416 -15.02 11.58 5.17
N VAL A 417 -15.05 10.89 4.02
CA VAL A 417 -14.32 11.30 2.80
C VAL A 417 -14.51 12.78 2.50
N ARG A 418 -15.70 13.33 2.75
CA ARG A 418 -15.97 14.76 2.58
C ARG A 418 -15.20 15.61 3.58
N TYR A 419 -15.02 15.14 4.81
CA TYR A 419 -14.19 15.83 5.81
C TYR A 419 -12.71 15.85 5.39
N ALA A 420 -12.16 14.70 4.97
CA ALA A 420 -10.78 14.64 4.45
C ALA A 420 -10.61 15.57 3.23
N ALA A 421 -11.54 15.53 2.27
CA ALA A 421 -11.51 16.40 1.10
C ALA A 421 -11.63 17.89 1.45
N CYS A 422 -12.57 18.28 2.32
CA CYS A 422 -12.75 19.67 2.73
C CYS A 422 -11.56 20.23 3.51
N HIS A 423 -10.83 19.40 4.26
CA HIS A 423 -9.65 19.83 4.99
C HIS A 423 -8.40 19.88 4.10
N LEU A 424 -8.21 18.91 3.21
CA LEU A 424 -7.07 18.90 2.29
C LEU A 424 -7.16 20.06 1.27
N VAL A 425 -8.35 20.38 0.75
CA VAL A 425 -8.54 21.50 -0.19
C VAL A 425 -8.22 22.87 0.42
N LYS A 426 -8.34 23.05 1.74
CA LYS A 426 -7.98 24.30 2.42
C LYS A 426 -6.46 24.53 2.56
N HIS A 427 -5.67 23.53 2.20
CA HIS A 427 -4.21 23.51 2.35
C HIS A 427 -3.45 23.27 1.03
N LEU A 428 -4.19 23.18 -0.08
CA LEU A 428 -3.72 23.28 -1.46
C LEU A 428 -3.94 24.72 -1.93
#